data_AF-A0A7V5KTD5-F1
#
_entry.id   AF-A0A7V5KTD5-F1
#
_cell.length_a   1.000
_cell.length_b   1.000
_cell.length_c   1.000
_cell.angle_alpha   90.00
_cell.angle_beta   90.00
_cell.angle_gamma   90.00
#
_symmetry.space_group_name_H-M   'P 1'
#
loop_
_entity.id
_entity.type
_entity.pdbx_description
1 polymer ?
#
loop_
_entity_poly.entity_id
_entity_poly.type
_entity_poly.pdbx_seq_one_letter_code
_entity_poly.pdbx_strand_id
1 'polypeptide(L)'
;LNLLWSLCVKSCLSAAALLLLCSTTPFPVLLKGLEKLFLPRVFILLLSFLYRYGYIVLDESMRMRRAWAARCPGGKSPMHLKAFVNMLGSLFVRTFERAERVYQGMVARGFEGEIKTVSFMRFTAHDALFSVLFAAGLVMVRVWTGS
;
A
#
# COMPACT_ATOMS: atom_id res chain seq x y z
N LEU A 1 -26.93 -12.90 22.61
CA LEU A 1 -25.88 -13.84 22.19
C LEU A 1 -25.70 -13.87 20.67
N ASN A 2 -26.78 -14.02 19.89
CA ASN A 2 -26.75 -14.16 18.42
C ASN A 2 -26.13 -12.96 17.68
N LEU A 3 -26.35 -11.74 18.19
CA LEU A 3 -25.83 -10.51 17.58
C LEU A 3 -24.30 -10.43 17.66
N LEU A 4 -23.73 -10.73 18.83
CA LEU A 4 -22.29 -10.80 19.07
C LEU A 4 -21.63 -11.88 18.20
N TRP A 5 -22.25 -13.06 18.11
CA TRP A 5 -21.78 -14.13 17.23
C TRP A 5 -21.73 -13.70 15.76
N SER A 6 -22.79 -13.06 15.26
CA SER A 6 -22.84 -12.59 13.86
C SER A 6 -21.79 -11.51 13.55
N LEU A 7 -21.48 -10.65 14.52
CA LEU A 7 -20.43 -9.62 14.41
C LEU A 7 -19.04 -10.26 14.33
N CYS A 8 -18.76 -11.25 15.19
CA CYS A 8 -17.50 -11.99 15.18
C CYS A 8 -17.29 -12.72 13.84
N VAL A 9 -18.32 -13.41 13.34
CA VAL A 9 -18.24 -14.14 12.05
C VAL A 9 -18.00 -13.18 10.88
N LYS A 10 -18.76 -12.08 10.79
CA LYS A 10 -18.58 -11.08 9.72
C LYS A 10 -17.19 -10.43 9.75
N SER A 11 -16.70 -10.11 10.95
CA SER A 11 -15.38 -9.50 11.12
C SER A 11 -14.26 -10.47 10.72
N CYS A 12 -14.35 -11.73 11.15
CA CYS A 12 -13.38 -12.77 10.80
C CYS A 12 -13.38 -13.05 9.30
N LEU A 13 -14.56 -13.12 8.67
CA LEU A 13 -14.70 -13.34 7.24
C LEU A 13 -14.16 -12.18 6.41
N SER A 14 -14.43 -10.93 6.82
CA SER A 14 -13.86 -9.73 6.20
C SER A 14 -12.33 -9.71 6.30
N ALA A 15 -11.79 -10.03 7.49
CA ALA A 15 -10.34 -10.10 7.69
C ALA A 15 -9.69 -11.20 6.84
N ALA A 16 -10.30 -12.39 6.77
CA ALA A 16 -9.82 -13.49 5.94
C ALA A 16 -9.84 -13.12 4.45
N ALA A 17 -10.90 -12.46 3.98
CA ALA A 17 -11.02 -11.96 2.62
C ALA A 17 -9.90 -10.97 2.25
N LEU A 18 -9.64 -10.01 3.13
CA LEU A 18 -8.57 -9.02 2.94
C LEU A 18 -7.19 -9.68 2.94
N LEU A 19 -6.95 -10.63 3.84
CA LEU A 19 -5.69 -11.37 3.90
C LEU A 19 -5.45 -12.20 2.64
N LEU A 20 -6.48 -12.89 2.15
CA LEU A 20 -6.42 -13.63 0.89
C LEU A 20 -6.08 -12.68 -0.27
N LEU A 21 -6.81 -11.56 -0.39
CA LEU A 21 -6.57 -10.58 -1.44
C LEU A 21 -5.14 -10.03 -1.43
N CYS A 22 -4.63 -9.67 -0.24
CA CYS A 22 -3.26 -9.18 -0.08
C CYS A 22 -2.20 -10.24 -0.39
N SER A 23 -2.50 -11.52 -0.14
CA SER A 23 -1.58 -12.64 -0.38
C SER A 23 -1.56 -13.10 -1.83
N THR A 24 -2.68 -13.02 -2.55
CA THR A 24 -2.80 -13.54 -3.92
C THR A 24 -2.58 -12.48 -4.98
N THR A 25 -2.89 -11.21 -4.69
CA THR A 25 -2.95 -10.16 -5.70
C THR A 25 -1.80 -9.15 -5.54
N PRO A 26 -0.90 -9.03 -6.52
CA PRO A 26 0.18 -8.06 -6.44
C PRO A 26 -0.34 -6.63 -6.61
N PHE A 27 0.29 -5.68 -5.91
CA PHE A 27 -0.14 -4.27 -5.87
C PHE A 27 -0.33 -3.60 -7.25
N PRO A 28 0.52 -3.83 -8.28
CA PRO A 28 0.29 -3.27 -9.61
C PRO A 28 -1.02 -3.73 -10.27
N VAL A 29 -1.49 -4.94 -9.95
CA VAL A 29 -2.76 -5.47 -10.46
C VAL A 29 -3.93 -4.81 -9.72
N LEU A 30 -3.81 -4.57 -8.42
CA LEU A 30 -4.79 -3.80 -7.64
C LEU A 30 -4.95 -2.37 -8.19
N LEU A 31 -3.85 -1.70 -8.53
CA LEU A 31 -3.89 -0.36 -9.14
C LEU A 31 -4.65 -0.31 -10.46
N LYS A 32 -4.52 -1.35 -11.29
CA LYS A 32 -5.32 -1.47 -12.53
C LYS A 32 -6.79 -1.73 -12.26
N GLY A 33 -7.11 -2.50 -11.21
CA GLY A 33 -8.47 -2.64 -10.72
C GLY A 33 -9.06 -1.27 -10.34
N LEU A 34 -8.31 -0.48 -9.59
CA LEU A 34 -8.70 0.89 -9.19
C LEU A 34 -8.86 1.83 -10.39
N GLU A 35 -8.01 1.71 -11.42
CA GLU A 35 -8.16 2.44 -12.69
C GLU A 35 -9.49 2.16 -13.37
N LYS A 36 -9.90 0.88 -13.42
CA LYS A 36 -11.20 0.47 -13.98
C LYS A 36 -12.38 0.89 -13.11
N LEU A 37 -12.16 1.14 -11.82
CA LEU A 37 -13.14 1.67 -10.87
C LEU A 37 -13.24 3.21 -10.92
N PHE A 38 -12.79 3.84 -12.01
CA PHE A 38 -12.83 5.29 -12.26
C PHE A 38 -11.97 6.14 -11.31
N LEU A 39 -10.95 5.58 -10.67
CA LEU A 39 -10.00 6.38 -9.90
C LEU A 39 -9.20 7.30 -10.86
N PRO A 40 -9.08 8.62 -10.59
CA PRO A 40 -8.33 9.52 -11.45
C PRO A 40 -6.86 9.09 -11.62
N ARG A 41 -6.32 9.24 -12.83
CA ARG A 41 -4.96 8.78 -13.21
C ARG A 41 -3.85 9.30 -12.30
N VAL A 42 -4.01 10.53 -11.79
CA VAL A 42 -3.07 11.15 -10.84
C VAL A 42 -2.93 10.33 -9.55
N PHE A 43 -4.02 9.76 -9.03
CA PHE A 43 -3.92 8.92 -7.83
C PHE A 43 -3.18 7.61 -8.10
N ILE A 44 -3.42 6.98 -9.24
CA ILE A 44 -2.73 5.74 -9.64
C ILE A 44 -1.23 5.98 -9.77
N LEU A 45 -0.86 7.11 -10.39
CA LEU A 45 0.51 7.57 -10.49
C LEU A 45 1.16 7.73 -9.11
N LEU A 46 0.51 8.46 -8.22
CA LEU A 46 1.00 8.70 -6.86
C LEU A 46 1.13 7.39 -6.07
N LEU A 47 0.12 6.51 -6.09
CA LEU A 47 0.18 5.21 -5.41
C LEU A 47 1.29 4.31 -5.96
N SER A 48 1.48 4.28 -7.28
CA SER A 48 2.57 3.53 -7.92
C SER A 48 3.94 3.98 -7.43
N PHE A 49 4.15 5.30 -7.35
CA PHE A 49 5.37 5.85 -6.79
C PHE A 49 5.53 5.57 -5.30
N LEU A 50 4.47 5.73 -4.50
CA LEU A 50 4.50 5.43 -3.07
C LEU A 50 4.87 3.97 -2.82
N TYR A 51 4.34 3.04 -3.61
CA TYR A 51 4.68 1.62 -3.51
C TYR A 51 6.14 1.35 -3.92
N ARG A 52 6.59 1.87 -5.07
CA ARG A 52 7.95 1.63 -5.59
C ARG A 52 9.04 2.30 -4.74
N TYR A 53 8.79 3.51 -4.25
CA TYR A 53 9.77 4.31 -3.52
C TYR A 53 9.60 4.25 -2.00
N GLY A 54 8.45 3.79 -1.49
CA GLY A 54 8.17 3.70 -0.05
C GLY A 54 9.23 2.90 0.71
N TYR A 55 9.58 1.71 0.23
CA TYR A 55 10.64 0.89 0.83
C TYR A 55 12.00 1.60 0.84
N ILE A 56 12.32 2.36 -0.20
CA ILE A 56 13.58 3.10 -0.29
C ILE A 56 13.64 4.23 0.75
N VAL A 57 12.53 4.95 0.93
CA VAL A 57 12.42 6.02 1.95
C VAL A 57 12.44 5.43 3.35
N LEU A 58 11.75 4.31 3.57
CA LEU A 58 11.74 3.60 4.83
C LEU A 58 13.15 3.13 5.21
N ASP A 59 13.87 2.51 4.29
CA ASP A 59 15.23 2.03 4.53
C ASP A 59 16.21 3.19 4.82
N GLU A 60 16.08 4.31 4.12
CA GLU A 60 16.83 5.54 4.43
C GLU A 60 16.51 6.08 5.83
N SER A 61 15.23 6.17 6.19
CA SER A 61 14.82 6.63 7.52
C SER A 61 15.32 5.72 8.63
N MET A 62 15.36 4.40 8.39
CA MET A 62 15.88 3.41 9.33
C MET A 62 17.40 3.55 9.49
N ARG A 63 18.14 3.78 8.41
CA ARG A 63 19.58 4.10 8.46
C ARG A 63 19.84 5.35 9.29
N MET A 64 19.11 6.42 9.03
CA MET A 64 19.25 7.68 9.76
C MET A 64 18.94 7.50 11.25
N ARG A 65 17.88 6.72 11.58
CA ARG A 65 17.52 6.39 12.95
C ARG A 65 18.61 5.59 13.67
N ARG A 66 19.23 4.60 13.00
CA ARG A 66 20.35 3.82 13.57
C ARG A 66 21.58 4.71 13.83
N ALA A 67 21.94 5.58 12.88
CA ALA A 67 23.04 6.52 13.04
C ALA A 67 22.79 7.51 14.19
N TRP A 68 21.54 7.96 14.35
CA TRP A 68 21.13 8.79 15.47
C TRP A 68 21.24 8.04 16.81
N ALA A 69 20.72 6.82 16.90
CA ALA A 69 20.80 5.98 18.10
C ALA A 69 22.26 5.71 18.53
N ALA A 70 23.17 5.55 17.57
CA ALA A 70 24.61 5.37 17.85
C ALA A 70 25.27 6.63 18.43
N ARG A 71 24.82 7.83 18.03
CA ARG A 71 25.38 9.13 18.50
C ARG A 71 24.81 9.57 19.83
N CYS A 72 23.59 9.15 20.17
CA CYS A 72 22.93 9.49 21.43
C CYS A 72 22.45 8.22 22.15
N PRO A 73 23.38 7.44 22.74
CA PRO A 73 23.01 6.34 23.62
C PRO A 73 22.43 6.88 24.93
N GLY A 74 21.11 7.10 25.00
CA GLY A 74 20.41 7.37 26.25
C GLY A 74 19.31 8.46 26.23
N GLY A 75 18.13 8.08 26.72
CA GLY A 75 17.16 8.93 27.43
C GLY A 75 16.32 9.95 26.63
N LYS A 76 15.02 10.04 26.92
CA LYS A 76 14.08 11.02 26.34
C LYS A 76 14.38 12.45 26.83
N SER A 77 15.32 13.14 26.19
CA SER A 77 15.59 14.57 26.42
C SER A 77 14.89 15.42 25.36
N PRO A 78 14.48 16.68 25.64
CA PRO A 78 13.99 17.62 24.61
C PRO A 78 14.97 17.82 23.44
N MET A 79 16.26 17.53 23.64
CA MET A 79 17.27 17.47 22.56
C MET A 79 16.94 16.40 21.49
N HIS A 80 16.20 15.35 21.86
CA HIS A 80 15.78 14.27 20.96
C HIS A 80 14.74 14.75 19.96
N LEU A 81 13.85 15.65 20.37
CA LEU A 81 12.86 16.24 19.45
C LEU A 81 13.57 17.07 18.38
N LYS A 82 14.54 17.92 18.77
CA LYS A 82 15.33 18.70 17.80
C LYS A 82 16.09 17.81 16.83
N ALA A 83 16.71 16.74 17.31
CA ALA A 83 17.40 15.78 16.45
C ALA A 83 16.44 15.04 15.50
N PHE A 84 15.25 14.68 15.96
CA PHE A 84 14.21 14.07 15.14
C PHE A 84 13.69 15.02 14.05
N VAL A 85 13.43 16.29 14.38
CA VAL A 85 13.04 17.29 13.38
C VAL A 85 14.14 17.49 12.34
N ASN A 86 15.41 17.55 12.74
CA ASN A 86 16.53 17.63 11.80
C ASN A 86 16.62 16.38 10.89
N MET A 87 16.37 15.20 11.46
CA MET A 87 16.31 13.95 10.68
C MET A 87 15.16 13.98 9.68
N LEU A 88 13.97 14.41 10.09
CA LEU A 88 12.81 14.55 9.20
C LEU A 88 13.06 15.59 8.10
N GLY A 89 13.60 16.76 8.43
CA GLY A 89 13.90 17.81 7.46
C GLY A 89 14.92 17.35 6.41
N SER A 90 15.99 16.68 6.85
CA SER A 90 16.98 16.11 5.92
C SER A 90 16.42 14.97 5.07
N LEU A 91 15.56 14.10 5.63
CA LEU A 91 14.86 13.08 4.87
C LEU A 91 13.95 13.73 3.82
N PHE A 92 13.17 14.75 4.20
CA PHE A 92 12.27 15.48 3.31
C PHE A 92 13.01 16.06 2.10
N VAL A 93 14.09 16.82 2.33
CA VAL A 93 14.90 17.40 1.26
C VAL A 93 15.45 16.32 0.32
N ARG A 94 16.02 15.24 0.87
CA ARG A 94 16.55 14.12 0.06
C ARG A 94 15.47 13.44 -0.78
N THR A 95 14.28 13.24 -0.21
CA THR A 95 13.16 12.62 -0.94
C THR A 95 12.61 13.55 -2.02
N PHE A 96 12.55 14.86 -1.76
CA PHE A 96 12.11 15.86 -2.72
C PHE A 96 13.08 15.96 -3.91
N GLU A 97 14.38 16.08 -3.65
CA GLU A 97 15.39 16.07 -4.72
C GLU A 97 15.36 14.77 -5.55
N ARG A 98 15.11 13.63 -4.91
CA ARG A 98 14.94 12.36 -5.62
C ARG A 98 13.68 12.37 -6.48
N ALA A 99 12.57 12.89 -5.98
CA ALA A 99 11.33 13.00 -6.75
C ALA A 99 11.54 13.87 -7.98
N GLU A 100 12.22 15.01 -7.84
CA GLU A 100 12.56 15.89 -8.96
C GLU A 100 13.42 15.19 -10.00
N ARG A 101 14.50 14.50 -9.57
CA ARG A 101 15.35 13.72 -10.49
C ARG A 101 14.57 12.63 -11.23
N VAL A 102 13.64 11.96 -10.56
CA VAL A 102 12.78 10.95 -11.19
C VAL A 102 11.84 11.61 -12.20
N TYR A 103 11.20 12.71 -11.83
CA TYR A 103 10.29 13.45 -12.70
C TYR A 103 11.00 13.96 -13.97
N GLN A 104 12.16 14.60 -13.83
CA GLN A 104 12.97 15.03 -14.97
C GLN A 104 13.36 13.86 -15.88
N GLY A 105 13.73 12.71 -15.29
CA GLY A 105 14.01 11.49 -16.05
C GLY A 105 12.77 10.88 -16.73
N MET A 106 11.56 11.18 -16.27
CA MET A 106 10.32 10.77 -16.92
C MET A 106 9.97 11.70 -18.07
N VAL A 107 10.07 13.01 -17.86
CA VAL A 107 9.87 14.03 -18.92
C VAL A 107 10.83 13.78 -20.08
N ALA A 108 12.12 13.50 -19.81
CA ALA A 108 13.10 13.17 -20.83
C ALA A 108 12.77 11.90 -21.66
N ARG A 109 11.93 11.00 -21.12
CA ARG A 109 11.45 9.78 -21.81
C ARG A 109 10.07 9.97 -22.47
N GLY A 110 9.56 11.20 -22.53
CA GLY A 110 8.25 11.50 -23.12
C GLY A 110 7.07 11.23 -22.19
N PHE A 111 7.19 11.55 -20.90
CA PHE A 111 6.08 11.39 -19.95
C PHE A 111 4.98 12.44 -20.19
N GLU A 112 3.81 11.97 -20.61
CA GLU A 112 2.61 12.79 -20.90
C GLU A 112 1.62 12.84 -19.71
N GLY A 113 2.07 12.51 -18.50
CA GLY A 113 1.21 12.41 -17.32
C GLY A 113 0.70 10.99 -17.02
N GLU A 114 1.14 10.01 -17.81
CA GLU A 114 0.71 8.61 -17.68
C GLU A 114 1.89 7.64 -17.53
N ILE A 115 1.84 6.79 -16.50
CA ILE A 115 2.72 5.63 -16.44
C ILE A 115 2.03 4.48 -17.18
N LYS A 116 2.53 4.18 -18.38
CA LYS A 116 2.17 2.97 -19.12
C LYS A 116 2.71 1.75 -18.36
N THR A 117 1.88 1.17 -17.48
CA THR A 117 2.23 -0.07 -16.78
C THR A 117 1.97 -1.27 -17.70
N VAL A 118 3.03 -1.99 -18.06
CA VAL A 118 2.98 -3.20 -18.88
C VAL A 118 2.48 -4.37 -18.01
N SER A 119 1.22 -4.34 -17.62
CA SER A 119 0.58 -5.44 -16.89
C SER A 119 -0.69 -5.85 -17.63
N PHE A 120 -0.60 -6.92 -18.39
CA PHE A 120 -1.76 -7.54 -18.99
C PHE A 120 -2.50 -8.27 -17.88
N MET A 121 -3.67 -7.77 -17.46
CA MET A 121 -4.56 -8.55 -16.60
C MET A 121 -5.13 -9.70 -17.44
N ARG A 122 -4.56 -10.89 -17.31
CA ARG A 122 -5.16 -12.12 -17.84
C ARG A 122 -6.06 -12.66 -16.74
N PHE A 123 -7.37 -12.52 -16.95
CA PHE A 123 -8.38 -13.22 -16.14
C PHE A 123 -8.16 -14.71 -16.34
N THR A 124 -7.62 -15.39 -15.32
CA THR A 124 -7.35 -16.83 -15.40
C THR A 124 -8.55 -17.59 -14.86
N ALA A 125 -8.84 -18.77 -15.39
CA ALA A 125 -9.99 -19.58 -14.94
C ALA A 125 -9.97 -19.89 -13.42
N HIS A 126 -8.78 -19.89 -12.82
CA HIS A 126 -8.61 -19.99 -11.36
C HIS A 126 -9.12 -18.77 -10.59
N ASP A 127 -9.00 -17.55 -11.15
CA ASP A 127 -9.55 -16.34 -10.53
C ASP A 127 -11.09 -16.39 -10.52
N ALA A 128 -11.68 -16.93 -11.59
CA ALA A 128 -13.13 -17.12 -11.68
C ALA A 128 -13.62 -18.19 -10.68
N LEU A 129 -12.96 -19.35 -10.60
CA LEU A 129 -13.30 -20.39 -9.64
C LEU A 129 -13.17 -19.88 -8.19
N PHE A 130 -12.10 -19.15 -7.89
CA PHE A 130 -11.86 -18.56 -6.57
C PHE A 130 -12.92 -17.52 -6.21
N SER A 131 -13.28 -16.65 -7.16
CA SER A 131 -14.34 -15.65 -6.97
C SER A 131 -15.71 -16.30 -6.71
N VAL A 132 -16.03 -17.38 -7.42
CA VAL A 132 -17.27 -18.14 -7.25
C VAL A 132 -17.32 -18.86 -5.91
N LEU A 133 -16.23 -19.53 -5.50
CA LEU A 133 -16.13 -20.18 -4.18
C LEU A 133 -16.23 -19.18 -3.03
N PHE A 134 -15.56 -18.02 -3.17
CA PHE A 134 -15.58 -16.97 -2.17
C PHE A 134 -16.98 -16.32 -2.05
N ALA A 135 -17.64 -16.05 -3.19
CA ALA A 135 -19.02 -15.57 -3.20
C ALA A 135 -20.00 -16.59 -2.61
N ALA A 136 -19.83 -17.88 -2.91
CA ALA A 136 -20.64 -18.95 -2.33
C ALA A 136 -20.48 -19.04 -0.80
N GLY A 137 -19.26 -18.90 -0.29
CA GLY A 137 -18.97 -18.82 1.15
C GLY A 137 -19.65 -17.62 1.83
N LEU A 138 -19.62 -16.44 1.19
CA LEU A 138 -20.30 -15.24 1.69
C LEU A 138 -21.82 -15.40 1.71
N VAL A 139 -22.41 -16.04 0.69
CA VAL A 139 -23.85 -16.32 0.62
C VAL A 139 -24.27 -17.31 1.70
N MET A 140 -23.50 -18.39 1.92
CA MET A 140 -23.77 -19.32 3.03
C MET A 140 -23.76 -18.61 4.39
N VAL A 141 -22.77 -17.75 4.65
CA VAL A 141 -22.70 -17.00 5.91
C VAL A 141 -23.88 -16.02 6.05
N ARG A 142 -24.30 -15.37 4.95
CA ARG A 142 -25.48 -14.50 4.92
C ARG A 142 -26.76 -15.26 5.25
N VAL A 143 -26.96 -16.44 4.67
CA VAL A 143 -28.14 -17.28 4.92
C VAL A 143 -28.15 -17.77 6.38
N TRP A 144 -27.00 -18.14 6.93
CA TRP A 144 -26.88 -18.66 8.30
C TRP A 144 -26.99 -17.58 9.39
N THR A 145 -26.77 -16.30 9.07
CA THR A 145 -26.96 -15.17 10.01
C THR A 145 -28.25 -14.37 9.78
N GLY A 146 -29.01 -14.69 8.74
CA GLY A 146 -30.27 -14.03 8.38
C GLY A 146 -31.54 -14.72 8.88
N SER A 147 -31.42 -15.89 9.51
CA SER A 147 -32.47 -16.66 10.20
C SER A 147 -32.24 -16.65 11.71
#